data_AF-A0A945PEN2-F1
#
_entry.id   AF-A0A945PEN2-F1
#
_cell.length_a   1.000
_cell.length_b   1.000
_cell.length_c   1.000
_cell.angle_alpha   90.00
_cell.angle_beta   90.00
_cell.angle_gamma   90.00
#
_symmetry.space_group_name_H-M   'P 1'
#
loop_
_entity.id
_entity.type
_entity.pdbx_description
1 polymer ?
#
loop_
_entity_poly.entity_id
_entity_poly.type
_entity_poly.pdbx_seq_one_letter_code
_entity_poly.pdbx_strand_id
1 'polypeptide(L)'
;MNTWLTADRRLGNRVMYLGLRLVGAVAGTVLALFVAVRGQLAILSYQNASGHLSPDWLAVAAGLAAGGVVLFLSLGLILRLHSVRRAGGLLLALPLLMVLAGTLATTHFPRDNFKSDDVRAEWTHLHPTLRHALWVARLGDESLVLTDLRRGPEDYHLMGLRLPFTSRHYPQTDGYAHAVDLRVHDAGDLRNWARQGLFLLMGLKADRHAGSADHLHVSLPVQPSAPT
;
A
#
# COMPACT_ATOMS: atom_id res chain seq x y z
N MET A 1 45.09 21.06 28.67
CA MET A 1 44.94 20.28 27.42
C MET A 1 43.84 19.24 27.62
N ASN A 2 42.63 19.45 27.08
CA ASN A 2 41.55 18.42 26.96
C ASN A 2 40.28 18.91 26.21
N THR A 3 40.33 20.13 25.65
CA THR A 3 39.23 20.72 24.85
C THR A 3 38.99 19.97 23.53
N TRP A 4 40.03 19.40 22.92
CA TRP A 4 39.92 18.65 21.66
C TRP A 4 39.18 17.32 21.83
N LEU A 5 39.51 16.53 22.87
CA LEU A 5 38.85 15.25 23.18
C LEU A 5 37.37 15.41 23.55
N THR A 6 36.98 16.56 24.13
CA THR A 6 35.59 16.85 24.51
C THR A 6 34.76 17.38 23.36
N ALA A 7 35.35 18.15 22.43
CA ALA A 7 34.70 18.60 21.21
C ALA A 7 34.36 17.41 20.27
N ASP A 8 35.29 16.46 20.14
CA ASP A 8 35.13 15.27 19.30
C ASP A 8 34.02 14.33 19.83
N ARG A 9 34.00 14.08 21.14
CA ARG A 9 32.89 13.33 21.79
C ARG A 9 31.53 14.02 21.67
N ARG A 10 31.48 15.35 21.70
CA ARG A 10 30.22 16.11 21.50
C ARG A 10 29.74 16.04 20.06
N LEU A 11 30.65 16.03 19.09
CA LEU A 11 30.33 15.87 17.67
C LEU A 11 29.81 14.44 17.41
N GLY A 12 30.52 13.42 17.89
CA GLY A 12 30.11 12.01 17.78
C GLY A 12 28.72 11.74 18.36
N ASN A 13 28.42 12.29 19.55
CA ASN A 13 27.09 12.17 20.14
C ASN A 13 26.00 12.84 19.30
N ARG A 14 26.26 14.05 18.75
CA ARG A 14 25.28 14.76 17.90
C ARG A 14 24.98 14.00 16.60
N VAL A 15 26.01 13.46 15.96
CA VAL A 15 25.86 12.64 14.74
C VAL A 15 25.05 11.38 15.03
N MET A 16 25.36 10.68 16.13
CA MET A 16 24.61 9.50 16.57
C MET A 16 23.13 9.82 16.84
N TYR A 17 22.83 10.91 17.56
CA TYR A 17 21.45 11.33 17.81
C TYR A 17 20.69 11.71 16.53
N LEU A 18 21.36 12.35 15.58
CA LEU A 18 20.76 12.67 14.29
C LEU A 18 20.45 11.40 13.49
N GLY A 19 21.38 10.45 13.47
CA GLY A 19 21.18 9.14 12.85
C GLY A 19 19.98 8.39 13.44
N LEU A 20 19.87 8.34 14.77
CA LEU A 20 18.74 7.70 15.44
C LEU A 20 17.39 8.36 15.09
N ARG A 21 17.36 9.70 15.00
CA ARG A 21 16.16 10.44 14.60
C ARG A 21 15.77 10.15 13.15
N LEU A 22 16.74 10.06 12.25
CA LEU A 22 16.49 9.73 10.86
C LEU A 22 15.91 8.31 10.72
N VAL A 23 16.55 7.33 11.37
CA VAL A 23 16.06 5.94 11.39
C VAL A 23 14.64 5.87 11.95
N GLY A 24 14.39 6.56 13.06
CA GLY A 24 13.04 6.67 13.64
C GLY A 24 12.04 7.30 12.67
N ALA A 25 12.43 8.32 11.91
CA ALA A 25 11.53 9.02 10.98
C ALA A 25 11.18 8.16 9.77
N VAL A 26 12.15 7.40 9.25
CA VAL A 26 11.93 6.40 8.20
C VAL A 26 11.00 5.31 8.71
N ALA A 27 11.29 4.74 9.89
CA ALA A 27 10.45 3.70 10.49
C ALA A 27 9.01 4.18 10.75
N GLY A 28 8.84 5.41 11.26
CA GLY A 28 7.55 6.04 11.46
C GLY A 28 6.78 6.28 10.16
N THR A 29 7.47 6.68 9.10
CA THR A 29 6.87 6.82 7.75
C THR A 29 6.41 5.47 7.21
N VAL A 30 7.25 4.45 7.29
CA VAL A 30 6.90 3.09 6.86
C VAL A 30 5.68 2.59 7.65
N LEU A 31 5.68 2.73 8.98
CA LEU A 31 4.56 2.35 9.83
C LEU A 31 3.27 3.09 9.43
N ALA A 32 3.33 4.40 9.15
CA ALA A 32 2.19 5.19 8.71
C ALA A 32 1.59 4.67 7.40
N LEU A 33 2.42 4.27 6.43
CA LEU A 33 1.96 3.69 5.17
C LEU A 33 1.26 2.34 5.39
N PHE A 34 1.80 1.47 6.24
CA PHE A 34 1.16 0.21 6.60
C PHE A 34 -0.16 0.42 7.33
N VAL A 35 -0.21 1.34 8.30
CA VAL A 35 -1.45 1.70 9.01
C VAL A 35 -2.48 2.25 8.05
N ALA A 36 -2.07 3.03 7.05
CA ALA A 36 -3.00 3.54 6.05
C ALA A 36 -3.69 2.42 5.30
N VAL A 37 -2.94 1.46 4.73
CA VAL A 37 -3.54 0.33 4.00
C VAL A 37 -4.35 -0.58 4.93
N ARG A 38 -3.82 -0.91 6.12
CA ARG A 38 -4.53 -1.76 7.08
C ARG A 38 -5.82 -1.11 7.61
N GLY A 39 -5.82 0.20 7.82
CA GLY A 39 -7.00 0.95 8.21
C GLY A 39 -8.09 0.88 7.13
N GLN A 40 -7.72 0.99 5.85
CA GLN A 40 -8.65 0.82 4.73
C GLN A 40 -9.29 -0.57 4.75
N LEU A 41 -8.46 -1.62 4.86
CA LEU A 41 -8.93 -3.00 4.89
C LEU A 41 -9.81 -3.30 6.11
N ALA A 42 -9.51 -2.74 7.28
CA ALA A 42 -10.31 -2.90 8.49
C ALA A 42 -11.69 -2.24 8.35
N ILE A 43 -11.74 -1.05 7.75
CA ILE A 43 -13.01 -0.34 7.51
C ILE A 43 -13.86 -1.07 6.48
N LEU A 44 -13.28 -1.49 5.35
CA LEU A 44 -13.98 -2.33 4.35
C LEU A 44 -14.51 -3.61 5.00
N SER A 45 -13.69 -4.20 5.88
CA SER A 45 -14.08 -5.43 6.57
C SER A 45 -15.28 -5.23 7.50
N TYR A 46 -15.32 -4.08 8.18
CA TYR A 46 -16.45 -3.71 9.04
C TYR A 46 -17.71 -3.37 8.24
N GLN A 47 -17.57 -2.62 7.14
CA GLN A 47 -18.69 -2.27 6.23
C GLN A 47 -19.38 -3.53 5.70
N ASN A 48 -18.59 -4.49 5.20
CA ASN A 48 -19.10 -5.76 4.71
C ASN A 48 -19.79 -6.58 5.81
N ALA A 49 -19.19 -6.70 6.99
CA ALA A 49 -19.76 -7.45 8.11
C ALA A 49 -21.05 -6.82 8.68
N SER A 50 -21.15 -5.49 8.65
CA SER A 50 -22.31 -4.75 9.17
C SER A 50 -23.42 -4.53 8.14
N GLY A 51 -23.23 -4.95 6.89
CA GLY A 51 -24.16 -4.69 5.79
C GLY A 51 -24.26 -3.20 5.40
N HIS A 52 -23.46 -2.32 6.01
CA HIS A 52 -23.44 -0.89 5.70
C HIS A 52 -22.54 -0.65 4.50
N LEU A 53 -23.14 -0.55 3.32
CA LEU A 53 -22.46 -0.14 2.10
C LEU A 53 -22.24 1.38 2.14
N SER A 54 -21.14 1.82 2.74
CA SER A 54 -20.64 3.19 2.51
C SER A 54 -19.61 3.17 1.37
N PRO A 55 -19.39 4.28 0.66
CA PRO A 55 -18.50 4.30 -0.50
C PRO A 55 -17.07 3.86 -0.15
N ASP A 56 -16.44 3.01 -0.96
CA ASP A 56 -15.08 2.50 -0.74
C ASP A 56 -14.04 3.63 -0.55
N TRP A 57 -14.29 4.77 -1.19
CA TRP A 57 -13.49 5.99 -1.06
C TRP A 57 -13.46 6.55 0.37
N LEU A 58 -14.50 6.31 1.17
CA LEU A 58 -14.50 6.67 2.59
C LEU A 58 -13.50 5.81 3.36
N ALA A 59 -13.42 4.51 3.07
CA ALA A 59 -12.42 3.63 3.67
C ALA A 59 -11.01 4.09 3.31
N VAL A 60 -10.78 4.44 2.03
CA VAL A 60 -9.52 5.00 1.52
C VAL A 60 -9.11 6.26 2.29
N ALA A 61 -10.00 7.26 2.33
CA ALA A 61 -9.74 8.54 2.99
C ALA A 61 -9.50 8.38 4.50
N ALA A 62 -10.32 7.59 5.19
CA ALA A 62 -10.19 7.36 6.63
C ALA A 62 -8.89 6.60 6.97
N GLY A 63 -8.52 5.59 6.18
CA GLY A 63 -7.24 4.90 6.36
C GLY A 63 -6.04 5.82 6.12
N LEU A 64 -6.05 6.62 5.05
CA LEU A 64 -4.99 7.62 4.80
C LEU A 64 -4.87 8.65 5.92
N ALA A 65 -6.01 9.14 6.43
CA ALA A 65 -6.03 10.04 7.58
C ALA A 65 -5.43 9.38 8.83
N ALA A 66 -5.78 8.12 9.11
CA ALA A 66 -5.21 7.36 10.22
C ALA A 66 -3.69 7.18 10.08
N GLY A 67 -3.19 6.87 8.88
CA GLY A 67 -1.76 6.83 8.57
C GLY A 67 -1.08 8.17 8.86
N GLY A 68 -1.69 9.29 8.42
CA GLY A 68 -1.16 10.62 8.69
C GLY A 68 -1.14 11.00 10.18
N VAL A 69 -2.11 10.52 10.97
CA VAL A 69 -2.09 10.67 12.43
C VAL A 69 -0.92 9.89 13.04
N VAL A 70 -0.67 8.66 12.57
CA VAL A 70 0.50 7.87 13.03
C VAL A 70 1.81 8.53 12.63
N LEU A 71 1.90 9.11 11.43
CA LEU A 71 3.06 9.89 11.01
C LEU A 71 3.27 11.11 11.92
N PHE A 72 2.20 11.84 12.24
CA PHE A 72 2.24 12.94 13.19
C PHE A 72 2.77 12.51 14.56
N LEU A 73 2.24 11.42 15.12
CA LEU A 73 2.68 10.90 16.42
C LEU A 73 4.15 10.49 16.39
N SER A 74 4.57 9.81 15.32
CA SER A 74 5.96 9.37 15.12
C SER A 74 6.91 10.56 15.06
N LEU A 75 6.63 11.55 14.21
CA LEU A 75 7.46 12.76 14.08
C LEU A 75 7.40 13.62 15.35
N GLY A 76 6.25 13.68 16.02
CA GLY A 76 6.08 14.38 17.29
C GLY A 76 7.01 13.85 18.37
N LEU A 77 7.12 12.52 18.48
CA LEU A 77 8.02 11.84 19.41
C LEU A 77 9.50 12.08 19.06
N ILE A 78 9.85 11.99 17.77
CA ILE A 78 11.24 12.09 17.29
C ILE A 78 11.77 13.52 17.38
N LEU A 79 10.96 14.48 16.93
CA LEU A 79 11.32 15.90 16.88
C LEU A 79 11.09 16.61 18.22
N ARG A 80 10.40 15.95 19.16
CA ARG A 80 10.03 16.49 20.48
C ARG A 80 9.36 17.86 20.33
N LEU A 81 8.20 17.88 19.70
CA LEU A 81 7.48 19.13 19.44
C LEU A 81 7.05 19.78 20.76
N HIS A 82 7.69 20.89 21.13
CA HIS A 82 7.39 21.63 22.37
C HIS A 82 6.34 22.74 22.17
N SER A 83 5.93 23.03 20.94
CA SER A 83 4.98 24.10 20.62
C SER A 83 3.61 23.53 20.26
N VAL A 84 2.58 23.87 21.05
CA VAL A 84 1.19 23.45 20.80
C VAL A 84 0.70 23.93 19.43
N ARG A 85 1.07 25.15 19.01
CA ARG A 85 0.70 25.68 17.68
C ARG A 85 1.29 24.85 16.54
N ARG A 86 2.57 24.46 16.65
CA ARG A 86 3.22 23.61 15.63
C ARG A 86 2.66 22.20 15.65
N ALA A 87 2.40 21.64 16.82
CA ALA A 87 1.80 20.32 16.97
C ALA A 87 0.39 20.29 16.37
N GLY A 88 -0.46 21.27 16.67
CA GLY A 88 -1.80 21.39 16.09
C GLY A 88 -1.76 21.56 14.57
N GLY A 89 -0.84 22.39 14.06
CA GLY A 89 -0.64 22.54 12.61
C GLY A 89 -0.24 21.23 11.92
N LEU A 90 0.70 20.47 12.48
CA LEU A 90 1.13 19.18 11.92
C LEU A 90 0.07 18.07 12.04
N LEU A 91 -0.71 18.07 13.13
CA LEU A 91 -1.81 17.13 13.33
C LEU A 91 -2.89 17.28 12.24
N LEU A 92 -3.08 18.48 11.70
CA LEU A 92 -3.99 18.70 10.57
C LEU A 92 -3.29 18.48 9.23
N ALA A 93 -2.07 19.03 9.07
CA ALA A 93 -1.36 19.02 7.80
C ALA A 93 -0.95 17.61 7.34
N LEU A 94 -0.50 16.74 8.24
CA LEU A 94 0.01 15.41 7.86
C LEU A 94 -1.10 14.45 7.41
N PRO A 95 -2.24 14.31 8.12
CA PRO A 95 -3.40 13.58 7.61
C PRO A 95 -3.90 14.14 6.27
N LEU A 96 -4.02 15.47 6.15
CA LEU A 96 -4.46 16.08 4.90
C LEU A 96 -3.49 15.78 3.74
N LEU A 97 -2.19 15.90 3.98
CA LEU A 97 -1.16 15.56 3.01
C LEU A 97 -1.24 14.10 2.59
N MET A 98 -1.41 13.17 3.54
CA MET A 98 -1.57 11.74 3.24
C MET A 98 -2.83 11.47 2.42
N VAL A 99 -3.96 12.11 2.73
CA VAL A 99 -5.19 11.98 1.95
C VAL A 99 -4.98 12.49 0.52
N LEU A 100 -4.40 13.68 0.35
CA LEU A 100 -4.15 14.27 -0.97
C LEU A 100 -3.18 13.43 -1.80
N ALA A 101 -2.03 13.08 -1.23
CA ALA A 101 -1.01 12.26 -1.90
C ALA A 101 -1.52 10.85 -2.21
N GLY A 102 -2.22 10.22 -1.26
CA GLY A 102 -2.84 8.91 -1.45
C GLY A 102 -3.95 8.92 -2.51
N THR A 103 -4.73 10.00 -2.60
CA THR A 103 -5.75 10.16 -3.66
C THR A 103 -5.10 10.28 -5.04
N LEU A 104 -4.02 11.06 -5.15
CA LEU A 104 -3.23 11.13 -6.38
C LEU A 104 -2.64 9.76 -6.76
N ALA A 105 -2.11 9.03 -5.77
CA ALA A 105 -1.62 7.67 -5.94
C ALA A 105 -2.74 6.74 -6.44
N THR A 106 -3.95 6.81 -5.90
CA THR A 106 -5.06 5.97 -6.41
C THR A 106 -5.55 6.35 -7.80
N THR A 107 -5.20 7.52 -8.34
CA THR A 107 -5.70 7.96 -9.66
C THR A 107 -4.65 7.86 -10.77
N HIS A 108 -3.36 7.84 -10.41
CA HIS A 108 -2.25 7.82 -11.35
C HIS A 108 -1.28 6.73 -10.96
N PHE A 109 -0.67 6.03 -11.92
CA PHE A 109 0.45 5.11 -11.69
C PHE A 109 1.43 5.25 -12.85
N PRO A 110 2.75 5.07 -12.65
CA PRO A 110 3.72 5.35 -13.72
C PRO A 110 3.57 4.34 -14.87
N ARG A 111 3.68 4.85 -16.10
CA ARG A 111 3.37 4.08 -17.32
C ARG A 111 4.26 2.86 -17.50
N ASP A 112 5.53 3.00 -17.16
CA ASP A 112 6.55 1.93 -17.32
C ASP A 112 6.32 0.73 -16.41
N ASN A 113 5.45 0.87 -15.41
CA ASN A 113 5.09 -0.22 -14.51
C ASN A 113 3.90 -1.06 -15.04
N PHE A 114 3.36 -0.77 -16.22
CA PHE A 114 2.34 -1.60 -16.86
C PHE A 114 2.94 -2.43 -17.98
N LYS A 115 2.48 -3.68 -18.14
CA LYS A 115 2.90 -4.57 -19.24
C LYS A 115 2.53 -4.00 -20.61
N SER A 116 1.41 -3.30 -20.73
CA SER A 116 0.93 -2.68 -21.97
C SER A 116 0.02 -1.49 -21.66
N ASP A 117 -0.28 -0.70 -22.70
CA ASP A 117 -1.23 0.41 -22.61
C ASP A 117 -2.67 -0.05 -22.32
N ASP A 118 -3.05 -1.26 -22.74
CA ASP A 118 -4.36 -1.83 -22.45
C ASP A 118 -4.52 -2.09 -20.96
N VAL A 119 -3.53 -2.76 -20.34
CA VAL A 119 -3.49 -2.97 -18.88
C VAL A 119 -3.50 -1.62 -18.15
N ARG A 120 -2.77 -0.62 -18.66
CA ARG A 120 -2.79 0.74 -18.08
C ARG A 120 -4.17 1.40 -18.11
N ALA A 121 -4.96 1.21 -19.17
CA ALA A 121 -6.30 1.76 -19.28
C ALA A 121 -7.26 1.19 -18.22
N GLU A 122 -6.94 0.03 -17.66
CA GLU A 122 -7.73 -0.63 -16.62
C GLU A 122 -7.44 -0.15 -15.20
N TRP A 123 -6.42 0.70 -15.00
CA TRP A 123 -6.00 1.15 -13.67
C TRP A 123 -7.17 1.59 -12.78
N THR A 124 -8.08 2.41 -13.32
CA THR A 124 -9.21 2.95 -12.55
C THR A 124 -10.31 1.94 -12.26
N HIS A 125 -10.30 0.77 -12.92
CA HIS A 125 -11.20 -0.36 -12.62
C HIS A 125 -10.69 -1.21 -11.45
N LEU A 126 -9.45 -1.02 -11.00
CA LEU A 126 -8.94 -1.68 -9.80
C LEU A 126 -9.50 -1.01 -8.54
N HIS A 127 -9.80 -1.79 -7.52
CA HIS A 127 -10.28 -1.27 -6.24
C HIS A 127 -9.29 -0.24 -5.66
N PRO A 128 -9.72 0.94 -5.18
CA PRO A 128 -8.82 2.03 -4.81
C PRO A 128 -7.89 1.70 -3.64
N THR A 129 -8.29 0.85 -2.69
CA THR A 129 -7.37 0.31 -1.65
C THR A 129 -6.23 -0.50 -2.24
N LEU A 130 -6.50 -1.31 -3.27
CA LEU A 130 -5.47 -2.11 -3.92
C LEU A 130 -4.52 -1.24 -4.74
N ARG A 131 -5.06 -0.21 -5.43
CA ARG A 131 -4.26 0.84 -6.09
C ARG A 131 -3.31 1.55 -5.13
N HIS A 132 -3.82 1.92 -3.95
CA HIS A 132 -2.99 2.54 -2.92
C HIS A 132 -1.89 1.59 -2.42
N ALA A 133 -2.21 0.34 -2.14
CA ALA A 133 -1.22 -0.66 -1.72
C ALA A 133 -0.14 -0.92 -2.78
N LEU A 134 -0.49 -0.92 -4.07
CA LEU A 134 0.46 -1.04 -5.17
C LEU A 134 1.44 0.13 -5.22
N TRP A 135 1.00 1.35 -4.91
CA TRP A 135 1.90 2.49 -4.77
C TRP A 135 2.87 2.34 -3.60
N VAL A 136 2.37 1.90 -2.44
CA VAL A 136 3.24 1.60 -1.29
C VAL A 136 4.28 0.55 -1.66
N ALA A 137 3.88 -0.51 -2.37
CA ALA A 137 4.82 -1.51 -2.86
C ALA A 137 5.85 -0.95 -3.83
N ARG A 138 5.42 -0.10 -4.77
CA ARG A 138 6.30 0.55 -5.75
C ARG A 138 7.36 1.45 -5.09
N LEU A 139 7.06 2.10 -3.96
CA LEU A 139 8.06 2.90 -3.24
C LEU A 139 9.27 2.07 -2.79
N GLY A 140 9.07 0.77 -2.51
CA GLY A 140 10.15 -0.18 -2.21
C GLY A 140 10.69 -0.92 -3.44
N ASP A 141 10.02 -0.81 -4.58
CA ASP A 141 10.33 -1.55 -5.80
C ASP A 141 9.87 -0.78 -7.05
N GLU A 142 10.74 0.06 -7.59
CA GLU A 142 10.43 0.88 -8.76
C GLU A 142 10.22 0.07 -10.04
N SER A 143 10.70 -1.17 -10.12
CA SER A 143 10.59 -2.04 -11.30
C SER A 143 9.47 -3.06 -11.19
N LEU A 144 8.53 -2.87 -10.26
CA LEU A 144 7.31 -3.68 -10.14
C LEU A 144 6.48 -3.52 -11.42
N VAL A 145 6.09 -4.62 -12.08
CA VAL A 145 5.29 -4.58 -13.31
C VAL A 145 3.96 -5.27 -13.11
N LEU A 146 2.87 -4.56 -13.43
CA LEU A 146 1.49 -5.02 -13.40
C LEU A 146 1.20 -5.68 -14.75
N THR A 147 0.82 -6.95 -14.71
CA THR A 147 0.63 -7.76 -15.93
C THR A 147 -0.83 -7.99 -16.26
N ASP A 148 -1.71 -7.92 -15.26
CA ASP A 148 -3.14 -8.13 -15.40
C ASP A 148 -3.91 -7.47 -14.25
N LEU A 149 -5.03 -6.82 -14.53
CA LEU A 149 -5.81 -6.02 -13.57
C LEU A 149 -7.28 -6.40 -13.58
N ARG A 150 -7.84 -6.61 -14.78
CA ARG A 150 -9.22 -7.02 -14.96
C ARG A 150 -9.28 -8.09 -16.02
N ARG A 151 -10.13 -9.10 -15.78
CA ARG A 151 -10.47 -10.12 -16.77
C ARG A 151 -11.97 -10.08 -17.04
N GLY A 152 -12.36 -10.53 -18.22
CA GLY A 152 -13.70 -10.94 -18.56
C GLY A 152 -13.83 -12.47 -18.67
N PRO A 153 -15.05 -13.02 -18.66
CA PRO A 153 -15.31 -14.43 -18.95
C PRO A 153 -14.69 -14.92 -20.27
N GLU A 154 -14.67 -14.06 -21.29
CA GLU A 154 -14.07 -14.32 -22.60
C GLU A 154 -12.56 -14.56 -22.53
N ASP A 155 -11.84 -13.87 -21.63
CA ASP A 155 -10.39 -14.03 -21.49
C ASP A 155 -10.05 -15.45 -21.02
N TYR A 156 -10.82 -15.99 -20.08
CA TYR A 156 -10.66 -17.37 -19.61
C TYR A 156 -11.01 -18.38 -20.71
N HIS A 157 -12.01 -18.08 -21.54
CA HIS A 157 -12.35 -18.92 -22.68
C HIS A 157 -11.21 -18.94 -23.71
N LEU A 158 -10.60 -17.80 -24.02
CA LEU A 158 -9.45 -17.71 -24.92
C LEU A 158 -8.23 -18.46 -24.39
N MET A 159 -8.08 -18.52 -23.06
CA MET A 159 -7.04 -19.31 -22.38
C MET A 159 -7.35 -20.82 -22.29
N GLY A 160 -8.54 -21.26 -22.73
CA GLY A 160 -8.97 -22.66 -22.60
C GLY A 160 -9.19 -23.11 -21.15
N LEU A 161 -9.37 -22.15 -20.23
CA LEU A 161 -9.58 -22.41 -18.81
C LEU A 161 -11.08 -22.51 -18.51
N ARG A 162 -11.44 -23.33 -17.51
CA ARG A 162 -12.82 -23.34 -16.99
C ARG A 162 -13.13 -21.98 -16.38
N LEU A 163 -14.26 -21.38 -16.78
CA LEU A 163 -14.78 -20.12 -16.29
C LEU A 163 -14.90 -20.14 -14.75
N PRO A 164 -14.04 -19.41 -14.01
CA PRO A 164 -14.21 -19.26 -12.58
C PRO A 164 -15.27 -18.19 -12.33
N PHE A 165 -16.48 -18.57 -11.91
CA PHE A 165 -17.57 -17.63 -11.60
C PHE A 165 -17.24 -16.64 -10.47
N THR A 166 -16.19 -16.92 -9.69
CA THR A 166 -15.78 -16.15 -8.50
C THR A 166 -14.39 -15.50 -8.65
N SER A 167 -13.91 -15.33 -9.89
CA SER A 167 -12.64 -14.65 -10.14
C SER A 167 -12.64 -13.22 -9.63
N ARG A 168 -11.59 -12.84 -8.91
CA ARG A 168 -11.40 -11.49 -8.35
C ARG A 168 -10.88 -10.48 -9.35
N HIS A 169 -10.41 -10.97 -10.50
CA HIS A 169 -10.14 -10.14 -11.66
C HIS A 169 -11.44 -9.67 -12.34
N TYR A 170 -12.59 -10.25 -11.99
CA TYR A 170 -13.88 -9.73 -12.44
C TYR A 170 -14.30 -8.52 -11.60
N PRO A 171 -15.06 -7.57 -12.17
CA PRO A 171 -15.77 -6.59 -11.38
C PRO A 171 -16.64 -7.27 -10.32
N GLN A 172 -16.43 -6.89 -9.06
CA GLN A 172 -17.26 -7.34 -7.94
C GLN A 172 -18.52 -6.46 -7.85
N THR A 173 -19.31 -6.63 -6.79
CA THR A 173 -20.56 -5.88 -6.58
C THR A 173 -20.37 -4.36 -6.46
N ASP A 174 -19.16 -3.92 -6.10
CA ASP A 174 -18.76 -2.51 -6.05
C ASP A 174 -18.27 -1.96 -7.41
N GLY A 175 -18.27 -2.79 -8.45
CA GLY A 175 -17.85 -2.45 -9.80
C GLY A 175 -16.33 -2.48 -10.03
N TYR A 176 -15.53 -2.87 -9.02
CA TYR A 176 -14.07 -2.93 -9.14
C TYR A 176 -13.55 -4.35 -9.24
N ALA A 177 -12.42 -4.53 -9.93
CA ALA A 177 -11.59 -5.72 -9.77
C ALA A 177 -10.88 -5.67 -8.41
N HIS A 178 -10.82 -6.83 -7.75
CA HIS A 178 -10.27 -7.00 -6.39
C HIS A 178 -8.94 -7.73 -6.40
N ALA A 179 -8.36 -7.97 -7.57
CA ALA A 179 -7.08 -8.63 -7.75
C ALA A 179 -6.24 -7.99 -8.85
N VAL A 180 -4.93 -8.28 -8.82
CA VAL A 180 -3.93 -7.85 -9.78
C VAL A 180 -2.85 -8.91 -9.86
N ASP A 181 -2.34 -9.16 -11.06
CA ASP A 181 -1.18 -10.04 -11.28
C ASP A 181 0.07 -9.20 -11.52
N LEU A 182 1.17 -9.59 -10.86
CA LEU A 182 2.46 -8.92 -10.94
C LEU A 182 3.50 -9.84 -11.59
N ARG A 183 4.38 -9.25 -12.40
CA ARG A 183 5.52 -9.97 -12.97
C ARG A 183 6.53 -10.36 -11.90
N VAL A 184 7.00 -11.60 -11.95
CA VAL A 184 8.02 -12.13 -11.03
C VAL A 184 9.21 -12.82 -11.71
N HIS A 185 9.09 -13.20 -12.98
CA HIS A 185 10.09 -14.06 -13.66
C HIS A 185 11.49 -13.43 -13.83
N ASP A 186 11.61 -12.10 -13.77
CA ASP A 186 12.85 -11.33 -14.01
C ASP A 186 13.45 -10.71 -12.74
N ALA A 187 12.80 -10.85 -11.59
CA ALA A 187 13.15 -10.15 -10.35
C ALA A 187 14.05 -10.95 -9.39
N GLY A 188 14.10 -12.28 -9.55
CA GLY A 188 14.80 -13.21 -8.64
C GLY A 188 14.01 -13.57 -7.38
N ASP A 189 14.28 -14.74 -6.81
CA ASP A 189 13.44 -15.33 -5.75
C ASP A 189 13.40 -14.50 -4.46
N LEU A 190 14.53 -13.92 -4.03
CA LEU A 190 14.58 -13.08 -2.84
C LEU A 190 13.67 -11.84 -2.98
N ARG A 191 13.70 -11.19 -4.15
CA ARG A 191 12.88 -10.02 -4.42
C ARG A 191 11.41 -10.39 -4.52
N ASN A 192 11.09 -11.52 -5.14
CA ASN A 192 9.73 -12.04 -5.21
C ASN A 192 9.18 -12.38 -3.83
N TRP A 193 10.00 -13.01 -2.97
CA TRP A 193 9.65 -13.27 -1.58
C TRP A 193 9.41 -11.98 -0.80
N ALA A 194 10.28 -10.97 -0.96
CA ALA A 194 10.13 -9.67 -0.30
C ALA A 194 8.85 -8.93 -0.77
N ARG A 195 8.55 -8.96 -2.07
CA ARG A 195 7.30 -8.41 -2.64
C ARG A 195 6.06 -9.08 -2.03
N GLN A 196 6.04 -10.42 -2.02
CA GLN A 196 4.95 -11.18 -1.44
C GLN A 196 4.79 -10.85 0.05
N GLY A 197 5.88 -10.86 0.81
CA GLY A 197 5.90 -10.49 2.22
C GLY A 197 5.36 -9.08 2.49
N LEU A 198 5.69 -8.11 1.64
CA LEU A 198 5.21 -6.74 1.75
C LEU A 198 3.67 -6.65 1.63
N PHE A 199 3.08 -7.33 0.64
CA PHE A 199 1.61 -7.36 0.49
C PHE A 199 0.92 -8.08 1.66
N LEU A 200 1.48 -9.19 2.13
CA LEU A 200 0.97 -9.92 3.30
C LEU A 200 1.03 -9.05 4.57
N LEU A 201 2.13 -8.31 4.79
CA LEU A 201 2.26 -7.38 5.91
C LEU A 201 1.21 -6.26 5.84
N MET A 202 0.90 -5.75 4.64
CA MET A 202 -0.19 -4.78 4.44
C MET A 202 -1.58 -5.36 4.71
N GLY A 203 -1.73 -6.69 4.80
CA GLY A 203 -3.00 -7.38 5.07
C GLY A 203 -3.74 -7.86 3.81
N LEU A 204 -3.09 -7.84 2.65
CA LEU A 204 -3.61 -8.38 1.40
C LEU A 204 -3.31 -9.87 1.30
N LYS A 205 -4.03 -10.56 0.40
CA LYS A 205 -3.63 -11.91 -0.04
C LYS A 205 -2.61 -11.78 -1.15
N ALA A 206 -1.56 -12.60 -1.12
CA ALA A 206 -0.51 -12.59 -2.12
C ALA A 206 0.01 -14.02 -2.34
N ASP A 207 -0.25 -14.59 -3.51
CA ASP A 207 0.03 -15.98 -3.85
C ASP A 207 0.82 -16.03 -5.17
N ARG A 208 2.00 -16.66 -5.16
CA ARG A 208 2.78 -16.86 -6.40
C ARG A 208 2.26 -18.10 -7.11
N HIS A 209 1.88 -17.94 -8.36
CA HIS A 209 1.53 -19.04 -9.24
C HIS A 209 2.70 -19.34 -10.15
N ALA A 210 3.42 -20.43 -9.88
CA ALA A 210 4.52 -20.90 -10.73
C ALA A 210 3.99 -21.73 -11.91
N GLY A 211 4.60 -21.60 -13.10
CA GLY A 211 4.20 -22.34 -14.30
C GLY A 211 4.47 -21.55 -15.58
N SER A 212 3.70 -21.84 -16.64
CA SER A 212 3.78 -21.17 -17.95
C SER A 212 3.46 -19.67 -17.91
N ALA A 213 2.79 -19.20 -16.86
CA ALA A 213 2.56 -17.79 -16.58
C ALA A 213 3.00 -17.48 -15.13
N ASP A 214 4.30 -17.48 -14.83
CA ASP A 214 4.81 -17.16 -13.49
C ASP A 214 4.49 -15.71 -13.10
N HIS A 215 3.59 -15.55 -12.13
CA HIS A 215 3.14 -14.25 -11.61
C HIS A 215 2.85 -14.32 -10.11
N LEU A 216 2.88 -13.16 -9.46
CA LEU A 216 2.39 -12.97 -8.11
C LEU A 216 0.97 -12.39 -8.18
N HIS A 217 -0.01 -13.18 -7.78
CA HIS A 217 -1.40 -12.76 -7.67
C HIS A 217 -1.62 -12.05 -6.33
N VAL A 218 -2.09 -10.80 -6.35
CA VAL A 218 -2.38 -10.01 -5.15
C VAL A 218 -3.84 -9.64 -5.14
N SER A 219 -4.53 -9.79 -4.01
CA SER A 219 -5.95 -9.48 -3.91
C SER A 219 -6.40 -8.98 -2.53
N LEU A 220 -7.54 -8.27 -2.49
CA LEU A 220 -8.19 -7.92 -1.24
C LEU A 220 -8.59 -9.19 -0.46
N PRO A 221 -8.56 -9.24 0.88
CA PRO A 221 -8.95 -10.44 1.63
C PRO A 221 -10.39 -10.89 1.31
N VAL A 222 -10.60 -12.21 1.12
CA VAL A 222 -11.96 -12.79 0.99
C VAL A 222 -12.60 -12.69 2.37
N GLN A 223 -13.77 -12.06 2.47
CA GLN A 223 -14.63 -12.32 3.62
C GLN A 223 -15.55 -13.49 3.29
N PRO A 224 -15.72 -14.47 4.20
CA PRO A 224 -16.76 -15.46 4.05
C PRO A 224 -18.09 -14.72 3.95
N SER A 225 -18.84 -14.93 2.88
CA SER A 225 -20.27 -14.61 2.87
C SER A 225 -20.88 -15.28 4.10
N ALA A 226 -21.61 -14.52 4.92
CA ALA A 226 -22.39 -15.11 6.00
C ALA A 226 -23.22 -16.28 5.44
N PRO A 227 -23.32 -17.43 6.14
CA PRO A 227 -24.17 -18.50 5.68
C PRO A 227 -25.59 -17.95 5.53
N THR A 228 -26.10 -18.04 4.30
CA THR A 228 -27.50 -17.78 3.94
C THR A 228 -28.43 -18.74 4.66
#